data_AF-M1VMT9-F1
#
_entry.id   AF-M1VMT9-F1
#
_cell.length_a   1.000
_cell.length_b   1.000
_cell.length_c   1.000
_cell.angle_alpha   90.00
_cell.angle_beta   90.00
_cell.angle_gamma   90.00
#
_symmetry.space_group_name_H-M   'P 1'
#
loop_
_entity.id
_entity.type
_entity.pdbx_description
1 polymer ?
#
loop_
_entity_poly.entity_id
_entity_poly.type
_entity_poly.pdbx_seq_one_letter_code
_entity_poly.pdbx_strand_id
1 'polypeptide(L)'
;MASIQRSATSSGSEAGDPQIDERKRKRMLSNRESARRSRMRKQKQLEDLTDEVSKLQGANKKLVENIKTKEEACAETEAANSILRAQTLELTERLRFLNSILEIAEEVGGLSVEIPDIPDPLLKPWQIPHPTQPIMATANMFLR
;
A
#
# COMPACT_ATOMS: atom_id res chain seq x y z
N MET A 1 36.34 37.37 14.47
CA MET A 1 37.34 36.41 13.95
C MET A 1 38.42 36.24 15.00
N ALA A 2 38.52 35.09 15.66
CA ALA A 2 39.56 34.85 16.66
C ALA A 2 40.52 33.76 16.14
N SER A 3 41.68 34.20 15.66
CA SER A 3 42.77 33.32 15.22
C SER A 3 43.42 32.68 16.44
N ILE A 4 43.24 31.37 16.59
CA ILE A 4 44.01 30.58 17.55
C ILE A 4 45.41 30.39 16.96
N GLN A 5 46.36 31.21 17.43
CA GLN A 5 47.78 31.01 17.18
C GLN A 5 48.21 29.66 17.73
N ARG A 6 48.48 28.70 16.84
CA ARG A 6 49.23 27.50 17.21
C ARG A 6 50.68 27.90 17.35
N SER A 7 51.15 28.00 18.58
CA SER A 7 52.55 28.09 18.94
C SER A 7 53.28 26.85 18.41
N ALA A 8 54.01 27.03 17.31
CA ALA A 8 54.97 26.06 16.79
C ALA A 8 56.23 26.11 17.67
N THR A 9 56.23 25.39 18.78
CA THR A 9 57.45 25.07 19.50
C THR A 9 58.03 23.79 18.91
N SER A 10 59.12 23.90 18.16
CA SER A 10 60.33 23.07 18.32
C SER A 10 61.25 23.26 17.10
N SER A 11 62.21 24.17 17.25
CA SER A 11 63.48 24.10 16.54
C SER A 11 64.48 23.62 17.57
N GLY A 12 64.96 22.38 17.45
CA GLY A 12 65.88 21.78 18.40
C GLY A 12 66.06 20.28 18.18
N SER A 13 67.23 19.91 17.68
CA SER A 13 67.83 18.55 17.66
C SER A 13 67.03 17.43 16.96
N GLU A 14 67.55 17.05 15.78
CA GLU A 14 67.33 15.78 15.06
C GLU A 14 67.88 14.58 15.86
N ALA A 15 67.39 14.39 17.08
CA ALA A 15 67.47 13.15 17.82
C ALA A 15 66.05 12.94 18.37
N GLY A 16 65.24 12.22 17.61
CA GLY A 16 63.84 11.96 17.95
C GLY A 16 63.75 11.44 19.37
N ASP A 17 63.02 12.17 20.23
CA ASP A 17 62.65 11.65 21.55
C ASP A 17 61.90 10.33 21.32
N PRO A 18 62.45 9.18 21.79
CA PRO A 18 61.85 7.87 21.53
C PRO A 18 60.39 7.79 22.00
N GLN A 19 59.98 8.63 22.96
CA GLN A 19 58.60 8.73 23.41
C GLN A 19 57.67 9.39 22.36
N ILE A 20 58.15 10.39 21.62
CA ILE A 20 57.40 11.06 20.54
C ILE A 20 57.23 10.12 19.35
N ASP A 21 58.30 9.41 18.98
CA ASP A 21 58.27 8.46 17.86
C ASP A 21 57.34 7.27 18.14
N GLU A 22 57.36 6.74 19.35
CA GLU A 22 56.43 5.68 19.77
C GLU A 22 54.98 6.17 19.77
N ARG A 23 54.72 7.42 20.20
CA ARG A 23 53.38 8.01 20.13
C ARG A 23 52.91 8.18 18.68
N LYS A 24 53.80 8.60 17.77
CA LYS A 24 53.51 8.73 16.34
C LYS A 24 53.20 7.36 15.72
N ARG A 25 54.00 6.34 16.04
CA ARG A 25 53.77 4.95 15.62
C ARG A 25 52.40 4.44 16.07
N LYS A 26 52.06 4.59 17.35
CA LYS A 26 50.74 4.20 17.89
C LYS A 26 49.59 4.93 17.20
N ARG A 27 49.72 6.23 16.93
CA ARG A 27 48.71 7.02 16.21
C ARG A 27 48.53 6.52 14.77
N MET A 28 49.60 6.19 14.06
CA MET A 28 49.50 5.64 12.70
C MET A 28 48.79 4.29 12.68
N LEU A 29 49.09 3.40 13.62
CA LEU A 29 48.40 2.11 13.75
C LEU A 29 46.91 2.27 14.09
N SER A 30 46.61 3.11 15.09
CA SER A 30 45.22 3.39 15.49
C SER A 30 44.42 4.07 14.37
N ASN A 31 45.00 5.05 13.67
CA ASN A 31 44.35 5.72 12.55
C ASN A 31 44.10 4.73 11.40
N ARG A 32 45.10 3.91 11.06
CA ARG A 32 44.96 2.84 10.05
C ARG A 32 43.82 1.89 10.40
N GLU A 33 43.74 1.44 11.65
CA GLU A 33 42.66 0.56 12.08
C GLU A 33 41.31 1.28 12.05
N SER A 34 41.23 2.54 12.50
CA SER A 34 39.99 3.32 12.48
C SER A 34 39.49 3.57 11.06
N ALA A 35 40.38 3.84 10.10
CA ALA A 35 40.07 3.99 8.69
C ALA A 35 39.56 2.67 8.10
N ARG A 36 40.20 1.53 8.45
CA ARG A 36 39.72 0.20 8.05
C ARG A 36 38.30 -0.07 8.59
N ARG A 37 38.07 0.15 9.89
CA ARG A 37 36.75 -0.03 10.53
C ARG A 37 35.70 0.91 9.92
N SER A 38 36.07 2.14 9.58
CA SER A 38 35.17 3.08 8.92
C SER A 38 34.80 2.61 7.50
N ARG A 39 35.77 2.13 6.71
CA ARG A 39 35.51 1.56 5.38
C ARG A 39 34.60 0.33 5.48
N MET A 40 34.89 -0.60 6.40
CA MET A 40 34.04 -1.79 6.61
C MET A 40 32.61 -1.44 7.00
N ARG A 41 32.40 -0.45 7.88
CA ARG A 41 31.06 -0.01 8.26
C ARG A 41 30.28 0.57 7.07
N LYS A 42 30.94 1.42 6.26
CA LYS A 42 30.32 1.99 5.06
C LYS A 42 30.02 0.92 4.01
N GLN A 43 30.92 -0.06 3.83
CA GLN A 43 30.72 -1.18 2.93
C GLN A 43 29.47 -1.99 3.33
N LYS A 44 29.37 -2.35 4.62
CA LYS A 44 28.20 -3.05 5.15
C LYS A 44 26.90 -2.26 4.94
N GLN A 45 26.91 -0.94 5.18
CA GLN A 45 25.73 -0.10 4.95
C GLN A 45 25.29 -0.10 3.47
N LEU A 46 26.25 -0.11 2.53
CA LEU A 46 25.93 -0.18 1.11
C LEU A 46 25.36 -1.55 0.72
N GLU A 47 25.89 -2.63 1.28
CA GLU A 47 25.36 -3.99 1.11
C GLU A 47 23.93 -4.09 1.65
N ASP A 48 23.71 -3.66 2.90
CA ASP A 48 22.39 -3.67 3.54
C ASP A 48 21.34 -2.87 2.72
N LEU A 49 21.72 -1.68 2.21
CA LEU A 49 20.85 -0.87 1.34
C LEU A 49 20.57 -1.54 -0.01
N THR A 50 21.56 -2.23 -0.59
CA THR A 50 21.39 -2.94 -1.87
C THR A 50 20.45 -4.12 -1.72
N ASP A 51 20.54 -4.84 -0.60
CA ASP A 51 19.63 -5.91 -0.24
C ASP A 51 18.20 -5.40 -0.02
N GLU A 52 18.05 -4.27 0.67
CA GLU A 52 16.74 -3.63 0.88
C GLU A 52 16.11 -3.21 -0.44
N VAL A 53 16.86 -2.55 -1.33
CA VAL A 53 16.37 -2.19 -2.67
C VAL A 53 15.93 -3.43 -3.44
N SER A 54 16.72 -4.50 -3.41
CA SER A 54 16.40 -5.75 -4.12
C SER A 54 15.13 -6.40 -3.58
N LYS A 55 14.95 -6.42 -2.24
CA LYS A 55 13.74 -6.91 -1.58
C LYS A 55 12.52 -6.07 -1.96
N LEU A 56 12.63 -4.74 -1.91
CA LEU A 56 11.55 -3.82 -2.26
C LEU A 56 11.16 -3.95 -3.73
N GLN A 57 12.14 -4.07 -4.64
CA GLN A 57 11.87 -4.32 -6.06
C GLN A 57 11.14 -5.65 -6.28
N GLY A 58 11.54 -6.72 -5.58
CA GLY A 58 10.84 -8.00 -5.62
C GLY A 58 9.40 -7.91 -5.09
N ALA A 59 9.18 -7.20 -3.99
CA ALA A 59 7.85 -6.97 -3.43
C ALA A 59 6.97 -6.14 -4.38
N ASN A 60 7.53 -5.10 -5.00
CA ASN A 60 6.81 -4.27 -5.97
C ASN A 60 6.35 -5.07 -7.20
N LYS A 61 7.23 -5.92 -7.75
CA LYS A 61 6.86 -6.81 -8.87
C LYS A 61 5.68 -7.71 -8.51
N LYS A 62 5.73 -8.36 -7.33
CA LYS A 62 4.63 -9.20 -6.84
C LYS A 62 3.34 -8.41 -6.64
N LEU A 63 3.42 -7.18 -6.13
CA LEU A 63 2.24 -6.33 -5.96
C LEU A 63 1.62 -5.97 -7.31
N VAL A 64 2.43 -5.63 -8.32
CA VAL A 64 1.94 -5.35 -9.68
C VAL A 64 1.23 -6.57 -10.28
N GLU A 65 1.80 -7.77 -10.15
CA GLU A 65 1.16 -9.01 -10.61
C GLU A 65 -0.17 -9.27 -9.88
N ASN A 66 -0.20 -9.08 -8.56
CA ASN A 66 -1.41 -9.22 -7.77
C ASN A 66 -2.48 -8.20 -8.15
N ILE A 67 -2.11 -6.94 -8.39
CA ILE A 67 -3.06 -5.91 -8.85
C ILE A 67 -3.65 -6.34 -10.20
N LYS A 68 -2.82 -6.74 -11.16
CA LYS A 68 -3.28 -7.17 -12.48
C LYS A 68 -4.29 -8.33 -12.39
N THR A 69 -3.97 -9.36 -11.63
CA THR A 69 -4.87 -10.52 -11.45
C THR A 69 -6.20 -10.13 -10.79
N LYS A 70 -6.19 -9.15 -9.87
CA LYS A 70 -7.40 -8.63 -9.24
C LYS A 70 -8.22 -7.75 -10.19
N GLU A 71 -7.57 -6.95 -11.03
CA GLU A 71 -8.22 -6.17 -12.09
C GLU A 71 -8.95 -7.08 -13.08
N GLU A 72 -8.29 -8.15 -13.53
CA GLU A 72 -8.89 -9.16 -14.42
C GLU A 72 -10.12 -9.81 -13.77
N ALA A 73 -10.00 -10.29 -12.52
CA ALA A 73 -11.13 -10.88 -11.80
C ALA A 73 -12.28 -9.87 -11.58
N CYS A 74 -11.96 -8.60 -11.30
CA CYS A 74 -12.97 -7.55 -11.15
C CYS A 74 -13.75 -7.35 -12.46
N ALA A 75 -13.04 -7.23 -13.59
CA ALA A 75 -13.64 -7.08 -14.91
C ALA A 75 -14.56 -8.27 -15.26
N GLU A 76 -14.15 -9.50 -14.94
CA GLU A 76 -15.01 -10.69 -15.10
C GLU A 76 -16.29 -10.60 -14.27
N THR A 77 -16.18 -10.19 -13.00
CA THR A 77 -17.36 -10.03 -12.13
C THR A 77 -18.29 -8.89 -12.58
N GLU A 78 -17.73 -7.79 -13.10
CA GLU A 78 -18.51 -6.68 -13.67
C GLU A 78 -19.27 -7.12 -14.93
N ALA A 79 -18.62 -7.89 -15.81
CA ALA A 79 -19.27 -8.46 -16.98
C ALA A 79 -20.43 -9.39 -16.60
N ALA A 80 -20.21 -10.30 -15.63
CA ALA A 80 -21.26 -11.18 -15.12
C ALA A 80 -22.43 -10.38 -14.51
N ASN A 81 -22.14 -9.34 -13.73
CA ASN A 81 -23.15 -8.45 -13.17
C ASN A 81 -23.94 -7.72 -14.26
N SER A 82 -23.29 -7.29 -15.34
CA SER A 82 -23.97 -6.65 -16.48
C SER A 82 -24.95 -7.61 -17.14
N ILE A 83 -24.58 -8.88 -17.33
CA ILE A 83 -25.46 -9.91 -17.89
C ILE A 83 -26.67 -10.12 -16.97
N LEU A 84 -26.45 -10.29 -15.67
CA LEU A 84 -27.53 -10.49 -14.70
C LEU A 84 -28.50 -9.29 -14.67
N ARG A 85 -27.99 -8.06 -14.76
CA ARG A 85 -28.81 -6.85 -14.83
C ARG A 85 -29.65 -6.82 -16.11
N ALA A 86 -29.07 -7.17 -17.26
CA ALA A 86 -29.81 -7.25 -18.52
C ALA A 86 -30.92 -8.30 -18.48
N GLN A 87 -30.64 -9.50 -17.94
CA GLN A 87 -31.65 -10.55 -17.74
C GLN A 87 -32.76 -10.11 -16.78
N THR A 88 -32.39 -9.41 -15.70
CA THR A 88 -33.36 -8.86 -14.75
C THR A 88 -34.30 -7.87 -15.45
N LEU A 89 -33.75 -6.94 -16.25
CA LEU A 89 -34.53 -5.98 -17.03
C LEU A 89 -35.50 -6.68 -17.99
N GLU A 90 -35.02 -7.65 -18.78
CA GLU A 90 -35.85 -8.40 -19.72
C GLU A 90 -37.03 -9.11 -19.03
N LEU A 91 -36.75 -9.81 -17.92
CA LEU A 91 -37.77 -10.52 -17.16
C LEU A 91 -38.77 -9.55 -16.53
N THR A 92 -38.32 -8.42 -15.98
CA THR A 92 -39.19 -7.38 -15.43
C THR A 92 -40.08 -6.77 -16.50
N GLU A 93 -39.56 -6.49 -17.70
CA GLU A 93 -40.35 -5.98 -18.82
C GLU A 93 -41.40 -6.99 -19.29
N ARG A 94 -41.01 -8.26 -19.43
CA ARG A 94 -41.93 -9.33 -19.82
C ARG A 94 -43.04 -9.51 -18.80
N LEU A 95 -42.72 -9.45 -17.51
CA LEU A 95 -43.70 -9.53 -16.43
C LEU A 95 -44.65 -8.34 -16.47
N ARG A 96 -44.12 -7.11 -16.63
CA ARG A 96 -44.95 -5.90 -16.77
C ARG A 96 -45.90 -5.97 -17.96
N PHE A 97 -45.43 -6.51 -19.09
CA PHE A 97 -46.25 -6.75 -20.26
C PHE A 97 -47.40 -7.74 -19.99
N LEU A 98 -47.10 -8.86 -19.32
CA LEU A 98 -48.13 -9.83 -18.92
C LEU A 98 -49.14 -9.23 -17.94
N ASN A 99 -48.68 -8.42 -16.97
CA ASN A 99 -49.55 -7.70 -16.05
C ASN A 99 -50.50 -6.74 -16.78
N SER A 100 -50.00 -5.99 -17.78
CA SER A 100 -50.83 -5.12 -18.61
C SER A 100 -51.87 -5.89 -19.41
N ILE A 101 -51.54 -7.08 -19.94
CA ILE A 101 -52.54 -7.94 -20.61
C ILE A 101 -53.63 -8.39 -19.63
N LEU A 102 -53.24 -8.76 -18.40
CA LEU A 102 -54.20 -9.17 -17.38
C LEU A 102 -55.14 -8.02 -16.98
N GLU A 103 -54.61 -6.81 -16.85
CA GLU A 103 -55.41 -5.60 -16.58
C GLU A 103 -56.45 -5.34 -17.70
N ILE A 104 -56.05 -5.47 -18.97
CA ILE A 104 -56.98 -5.37 -20.11
C ILE A 104 -58.03 -6.49 -20.06
N ALA A 105 -57.64 -7.71 -19.71
CA ALA A 105 -58.56 -8.84 -19.61
C ALA A 105 -59.55 -8.70 -18.44
N GLU A 106 -59.13 -8.10 -17.32
CA GLU A 106 -59.99 -7.71 -16.20
C GLU A 106 -61.02 -6.66 -16.63
N GLU A 107 -60.62 -5.63 -17.37
CA GLU A 107 -61.52 -4.58 -17.87
C GLU A 107 -62.60 -5.14 -18.82
N VAL A 108 -62.22 -6.09 -19.69
CA VAL A 108 -63.14 -6.71 -20.65
C VAL A 108 -63.97 -7.84 -20.03
N GLY A 109 -63.44 -8.55 -19.03
CA GLY A 109 -63.99 -9.80 -18.49
C GLY A 109 -64.61 -9.71 -17.09
N GLY A 110 -64.38 -8.62 -16.34
CA GLY A 110 -64.90 -8.42 -14.98
C GLY A 110 -64.25 -9.29 -13.89
N LEU A 111 -63.12 -9.94 -14.17
CA LEU A 111 -62.37 -10.76 -13.20
C LEU A 111 -61.29 -9.91 -12.52
N SER A 112 -61.45 -9.61 -11.24
CA SER A 112 -60.46 -8.81 -10.52
C SER A 112 -59.23 -9.59 -10.09
N VAL A 113 -58.05 -9.18 -10.57
CA VAL A 113 -56.76 -9.79 -10.19
C VAL A 113 -55.88 -8.71 -9.57
N GLU A 114 -55.72 -8.72 -8.25
CA GLU A 114 -54.75 -7.88 -7.55
C GLU A 114 -53.33 -8.28 -7.98
N ILE A 115 -52.68 -7.44 -8.80
CA ILE A 115 -51.30 -7.63 -9.23
C ILE A 115 -50.38 -6.84 -8.28
N PRO A 116 -49.46 -7.50 -7.54
CA PRO A 116 -48.50 -6.82 -6.69
C PRO A 116 -47.50 -5.98 -7.50
N ASP A 117 -47.34 -4.70 -7.14
CA ASP A 117 -46.29 -3.83 -7.65
C ASP A 117 -44.91 -4.40 -7.30
N ILE A 118 -44.11 -4.71 -8.33
CA ILE A 118 -42.74 -5.19 -8.13
C ILE A 118 -41.83 -3.96 -7.99
N PRO A 119 -41.20 -3.75 -6.82
CA PRO A 119 -40.26 -2.66 -6.65
C PRO A 119 -39.06 -2.86 -7.59
N ASP A 120 -38.67 -1.79 -8.29
CA ASP A 120 -37.53 -1.80 -9.22
C ASP A 120 -36.22 -2.17 -8.47
N PRO A 121 -35.66 -3.36 -8.72
CA PRO A 121 -34.44 -3.82 -8.05
C PRO A 121 -33.21 -2.96 -8.37
N LEU A 122 -33.26 -2.14 -9.43
CA LEU A 122 -32.13 -1.36 -9.94
C LEU A 122 -32.00 0.02 -9.29
N LEU A 123 -33.02 0.49 -8.56
CA LEU A 123 -32.97 1.83 -7.96
C LEU A 123 -32.10 1.89 -6.69
N LYS A 124 -31.74 0.74 -6.09
CA LYS A 124 -31.05 0.68 -4.80
C LYS A 124 -29.99 -0.44 -4.65
N PRO A 125 -29.09 -0.65 -5.63
CA PRO A 125 -28.10 -1.75 -5.58
C PRO A 125 -27.15 -1.71 -4.38
N TRP A 126 -27.08 -0.58 -3.66
CA TRP A 126 -26.20 -0.38 -2.51
C TRP A 126 -26.92 -0.02 -1.21
N GLN A 127 -28.24 -0.21 -1.12
CA GLN A 127 -28.93 -0.06 0.18
C GLN A 127 -28.68 -1.31 1.02
N ILE A 128 -27.55 -1.31 1.72
CA ILE A 128 -27.25 -2.26 2.79
C ILE A 128 -28.29 -2.05 3.90
N PRO A 129 -29.20 -3.00 4.20
CA PRO A 129 -30.26 -2.84 5.21
C PRO A 129 -29.72 -2.99 6.64
N HIS A 130 -28.56 -2.40 6.92
CA HIS A 130 -27.87 -2.53 8.20
C HIS A 130 -27.36 -1.13 8.58
N PRO A 131 -27.56 -0.68 9.83
CA PRO A 131 -26.96 0.57 10.29
C PRO A 131 -25.44 0.42 10.19
N THR A 132 -24.80 1.31 9.43
CA THR A 132 -23.34 1.41 9.35
C THR A 132 -22.86 1.81 10.74
N GLN A 133 -22.44 0.84 11.55
CA GLN A 133 -21.80 1.19 12.80
C GLN A 133 -20.49 1.92 12.46
N PRO A 134 -20.26 3.13 12.98
CA PRO A 134 -19.01 3.83 12.74
C PRO A 134 -17.87 2.95 13.25
N ILE A 135 -16.87 2.73 12.39
CA ILE A 135 -15.64 2.06 12.79
C ILE A 135 -14.96 2.99 13.80
N MET A 136 -15.16 2.71 15.09
CA MET A 136 -14.40 3.36 16.14
C MET A 136 -12.96 2.88 16.01
N ALA A 137 -12.09 3.75 15.48
CA ALA A 137 -10.65 3.54 15.58
C ALA A 137 -10.29 3.46 17.06
N THR A 138 -9.99 2.25 17.54
CA THR A 138 -9.49 2.04 18.90
C THR A 138 -8.07 2.62 18.97
N ALA A 139 -7.94 3.77 19.63
CA ALA A 139 -6.69 4.50 19.81
C ALA A 139 -5.71 3.84 20.80
N ASN A 140 -5.68 2.50 20.90
CA ASN A 140 -4.90 1.77 21.91
C ASN A 140 -3.89 0.78 21.30
N MET A 141 -3.12 1.20 20.30
CA MET A 141 -1.98 0.41 19.78
C MET A 141 -0.61 0.98 20.18
N PHE A 142 -0.54 1.89 21.16
CA PHE A 142 0.73 2.44 21.68
C PHE A 142 0.85 2.40 23.21
N LEU A 143 0.49 1.27 23.83
CA LEU A 143 0.83 1.00 25.23
C LEU A 143 1.31 -0.45 25.40
N ARG A 144 2.56 -0.71 25.01
CA ARG A 144 3.65 -1.32 25.81
C ARG A 144 4.81 -1.75 24.94
#